data_AF-A0AAV2R3N2-F1
#
_entry.id   AF-A0AAV2R3N2-F1
#
_cell.length_a   1.000
_cell.length_b   1.000
_cell.length_c   1.000
_cell.angle_alpha   90.00
_cell.angle_beta   90.00
_cell.angle_gamma   90.00
#
_symmetry.space_group_name_H-M   'P 1'
#
loop_
_entity.id
_entity.type
_entity.pdbx_description
1 polymer ?
#
loop_
_entity_poly.entity_id
_entity_poly.type
_entity_poly.pdbx_seq_one_letter_code
_entity_poly.pdbx_strand_id
1 'polypeptide(L)'
;DFRGPIEVGHHPNLGKYHDRYGIRNDNIRPMDHTNLTSLYDRQRLLKSMLQRNIVNDSKFIEALESYHNKGHMNIAEISDMNGVMANPRVAARDTVFYRWHAHIDDVAQQYQVMKRRVTSTWLTYQQLAFKDIQVKQVDVISSDTLNQLQTGCGFHQVDVSGGLTFALKGRARVNMIHLDHVPYTYHIQVKNLGSQPKNGVVRIFLAPQYDVTGYPMDIEQQRIFWIEMDKFMYHFNPGFNYIKQTSSKSSVTVDCRDSFDDIAERALKDEATRREGHCGCGWPQHLLVPRGSPEGMAFMLFVIITYEPNIKEWRLNPSTHCGHPSRELSDQRPMGYPFHAPAPEKYRTISKLADSLPNTAVREVSIRFTGLQTNQTELPVEGCGK
;
A
#
# COMPACT_ATOMS: atom_id res chain seq x y z
N ASP A 1 8.11 18.15 -15.13
CA ASP A 1 8.13 19.59 -15.47
C ASP A 1 6.73 19.99 -15.91
N PHE A 2 6.07 20.93 -15.21
CA PHE A 2 4.70 21.36 -15.57
C PHE A 2 4.63 22.22 -16.83
N ARG A 3 5.77 22.57 -17.42
CA ARG A 3 5.87 23.27 -18.70
C ARG A 3 5.72 22.31 -19.90
N GLY A 4 5.94 21.02 -19.68
CA GLY A 4 5.76 19.98 -20.69
C GLY A 4 4.30 19.52 -20.81
N PRO A 5 3.93 18.88 -21.93
CA PRO A 5 2.61 18.31 -22.09
C PRO A 5 2.41 17.10 -21.16
N ILE A 6 1.19 16.90 -20.69
CA ILE A 6 0.73 15.64 -20.12
C ILE A 6 0.30 14.76 -21.30
N GLU A 7 1.15 13.81 -21.67
CA GLU A 7 0.99 12.98 -22.87
C GLU A 7 -0.32 12.18 -22.89
N VAL A 8 -0.70 11.60 -21.75
CA VAL A 8 -1.86 10.70 -21.64
C VAL A 8 -3.05 11.44 -21.03
N GLY A 9 -4.11 11.56 -21.82
CA GLY A 9 -5.41 12.06 -21.44
C GLY A 9 -6.21 11.08 -20.57
N HIS A 10 -7.42 11.48 -20.19
CA HIS A 10 -8.32 10.66 -19.41
C HIS A 10 -9.78 11.00 -19.73
N HIS A 11 -10.54 9.97 -20.15
CA HIS A 11 -11.99 10.04 -20.33
C HIS A 11 -12.68 9.21 -19.24
N PRO A 12 -13.25 9.86 -18.20
CA PRO A 12 -13.65 9.14 -17.00
C PRO A 12 -14.89 8.25 -17.17
N ASN A 13 -15.75 8.50 -18.18
CA ASN A 13 -17.04 7.82 -18.33
C ASN A 13 -17.92 7.89 -17.06
N LEU A 14 -17.86 9.03 -16.35
CA LEU A 14 -18.60 9.26 -15.11
C LEU A 14 -19.47 10.52 -15.20
N GLY A 15 -20.72 10.37 -14.78
CA GLY A 15 -21.68 11.46 -14.60
C GLY A 15 -21.76 11.95 -13.15
N LYS A 16 -22.24 13.18 -12.99
CA LYS A 16 -22.76 13.78 -11.76
C LYS A 16 -24.26 14.03 -11.97
N TYR A 17 -24.99 14.33 -10.92
CA TYR A 17 -26.45 14.48 -11.00
C TYR A 17 -26.92 15.55 -12.02
N HIS A 18 -26.13 16.61 -12.24
CA HIS A 18 -26.45 17.67 -13.20
C HIS A 18 -25.42 17.84 -14.32
N ASP A 19 -24.37 17.00 -14.37
CA ASP A 19 -23.19 17.28 -15.20
C ASP A 19 -22.34 16.01 -15.40
N ARG A 20 -21.14 16.15 -15.96
CA ARG A 20 -20.12 15.10 -16.03
C ARG A 20 -18.83 15.49 -15.34
N TYR A 21 -17.90 14.54 -15.28
CA TYR A 21 -16.50 14.89 -15.05
C TYR A 21 -15.86 15.37 -16.36
N GLY A 22 -14.94 16.32 -16.23
CA GLY A 22 -14.18 16.82 -17.36
C GLY A 22 -13.30 15.75 -18.01
N ILE A 23 -13.13 15.86 -19.32
CA ILE A 23 -12.23 15.04 -20.13
C ILE A 23 -10.92 15.80 -20.29
N ARG A 24 -9.80 15.12 -20.00
CA ARG A 24 -8.47 15.64 -20.33
C ARG A 24 -8.01 15.01 -21.64
N ASN A 25 -7.75 15.83 -22.65
CA ASN A 25 -7.19 15.34 -23.91
C ASN A 25 -5.70 15.00 -23.79
N ASP A 26 -5.21 14.16 -24.70
CA ASP A 26 -3.78 13.85 -24.83
C ASP A 26 -2.96 15.11 -25.12
N ASN A 27 -1.69 15.07 -24.72
CA ASN A 27 -0.69 16.11 -24.96
C ASN A 27 -1.08 17.52 -24.48
N ILE A 28 -1.96 17.63 -23.48
CA ILE A 28 -2.40 18.92 -22.96
C ILE A 28 -1.28 19.61 -22.17
N ARG A 29 -1.11 20.91 -22.36
CA ARG A 29 -0.12 21.72 -21.62
C ARG A 29 -0.81 22.47 -20.49
N PRO A 30 -0.50 22.19 -19.21
CA PRO A 30 -1.21 22.83 -18.10
C PRO A 30 -1.17 24.37 -18.11
N MET A 31 -0.07 24.96 -18.55
CA MET A 31 0.12 26.42 -18.63
C MET A 31 -0.86 27.12 -19.58
N ASP A 32 -1.40 26.41 -20.57
CA ASP A 32 -2.30 26.99 -21.57
C ASP A 32 -3.74 27.09 -21.04
N HIS A 33 -4.04 26.42 -19.90
CA HIS A 33 -5.39 26.24 -19.38
C HIS A 33 -5.59 26.74 -17.94
N THR A 34 -4.54 26.78 -17.10
CA THR A 34 -4.68 27.21 -15.70
C THR A 34 -3.48 28.05 -15.24
N ASN A 35 -3.74 28.99 -14.32
CA ASN A 35 -2.69 29.77 -13.68
C ASN A 35 -1.93 28.91 -12.64
N LEU A 36 -0.68 28.61 -12.97
CA LEU A 36 0.19 27.78 -12.14
C LEU A 36 1.05 28.55 -11.13
N THR A 37 0.94 29.88 -11.05
CA THR A 37 1.77 30.72 -10.14
C THR A 37 1.74 30.18 -8.70
N SER A 38 0.52 29.98 -8.18
CA SER A 38 0.29 29.48 -6.82
C SER A 38 0.89 28.08 -6.58
N LEU A 39 0.90 27.21 -7.60
CA LEU A 39 1.50 25.88 -7.54
C LEU A 39 3.04 25.98 -7.51
N TYR A 40 3.62 26.83 -8.35
CA TYR A 40 5.06 27.07 -8.38
C TYR A 40 5.58 27.72 -7.09
N ASP A 41 4.81 28.61 -6.46
CA ASP A 41 5.17 29.20 -5.16
C ASP A 41 5.32 28.14 -4.08
N ARG A 42 4.36 27.21 -4.01
CA ARG A 42 4.40 26.07 -3.08
C ARG A 42 5.57 25.13 -3.38
N GLN A 43 5.82 24.85 -4.66
CA GLN A 43 7.00 24.08 -5.06
C GLN A 43 8.31 24.77 -4.64
N ARG A 44 8.40 26.09 -4.81
CA ARG A 44 9.57 26.88 -4.42
C ARG A 44 9.79 26.86 -2.90
N LEU A 45 8.72 26.90 -2.11
CA LEU A 45 8.81 26.75 -0.66
C LEU A 45 9.45 25.41 -0.26
N LEU A 46 8.93 24.29 -0.79
CA LEU A 46 9.47 22.95 -0.52
C LEU A 46 10.94 22.84 -0.94
N LYS A 47 11.27 23.31 -2.15
CA LYS A 47 12.66 23.34 -2.64
C LYS A 47 13.58 24.16 -1.73
N SER A 48 13.12 25.32 -1.26
CA SER A 48 13.87 26.17 -0.34
C SER A 48 14.12 25.47 1.00
N MET A 49 13.12 24.75 1.55
CA MET A 49 13.29 23.97 2.77
C MET A 49 14.35 22.87 2.62
N LEU A 50 14.31 22.13 1.51
CA LEU A 50 15.30 21.08 1.19
C LEU A 50 16.70 21.66 1.01
N GLN A 51 16.85 22.75 0.24
CA GLN A 51 18.15 23.38 -0.04
C GLN A 51 18.79 24.00 1.20
N ARG A 52 17.98 24.56 2.12
CA ARG A 52 18.44 25.15 3.37
C ARG A 52 18.57 24.13 4.51
N ASN A 53 18.37 22.83 4.23
CA ASN A 53 18.43 21.75 5.22
C ASN A 53 17.50 21.98 6.44
N ILE A 54 16.31 22.54 6.23
CA ILE A 54 15.37 22.83 7.31
C ILE A 54 14.72 21.52 7.79
N VAL A 55 15.06 21.09 9.00
CA VAL A 55 14.42 19.93 9.65
C VAL A 55 13.26 20.41 10.53
N ASN A 56 12.05 20.29 10.02
CA ASN A 56 10.81 20.57 10.75
C ASN A 56 9.67 19.77 10.11
N ASP A 57 9.34 18.62 10.71
CA ASP A 57 8.41 17.66 10.12
C ASP A 57 7.03 18.29 9.91
N SER A 58 6.49 18.96 10.93
CA SER A 58 5.15 19.57 10.87
C SER A 58 5.05 20.61 9.74
N LYS A 59 6.01 21.54 9.64
CA LYS A 59 6.02 22.55 8.58
C LYS A 59 6.23 21.95 7.19
N PHE A 60 7.05 20.91 7.09
CA PHE A 60 7.30 20.26 5.81
C PHE A 60 6.04 19.52 5.33
N ILE A 61 5.38 18.78 6.22
CA ILE A 61 4.12 18.08 5.93
C ILE A 61 3.05 19.09 5.49
N GLU A 62 2.86 20.18 6.22
CA GLU A 62 1.89 21.23 5.86
C GLU A 62 2.19 21.82 4.46
N ALA A 63 3.46 22.10 4.16
CA ALA A 63 3.86 22.61 2.85
C ALA A 63 3.64 21.57 1.73
N LEU A 64 3.92 20.29 2.01
CA LEU A 64 3.76 19.19 1.07
C LEU A 64 2.28 18.93 0.78
N GLU A 65 1.43 18.91 1.79
CA GLU A 65 -0.03 18.77 1.66
C GLU A 65 -0.63 19.94 0.87
N SER A 66 -0.22 21.17 1.17
CA SER A 66 -0.67 22.35 0.43
C SER A 66 -0.28 22.28 -1.05
N TYR A 67 0.94 21.81 -1.35
CA TYR A 67 1.42 21.59 -2.71
C TYR A 67 0.66 20.47 -3.43
N HIS A 68 0.51 19.32 -2.77
CA HIS A 68 -0.27 18.17 -3.21
C HIS A 68 -1.70 18.56 -3.60
N ASN A 69 -2.41 19.24 -2.69
CA ASN A 69 -3.81 19.63 -2.89
C ASN A 69 -3.95 20.63 -4.04
N LYS A 70 -3.02 21.59 -4.15
CA LYS A 70 -3.05 22.55 -5.26
C LYS A 70 -2.80 21.86 -6.60
N GLY A 71 -1.90 20.88 -6.65
CA GLY A 71 -1.67 20.09 -7.86
C GLY A 71 -2.90 19.31 -8.31
N HIS A 72 -3.64 18.67 -7.40
CA HIS A 72 -4.92 18.04 -7.71
C HIS A 72 -5.89 19.00 -8.41
N MET A 73 -6.08 20.19 -7.83
CA MET A 73 -6.98 21.19 -8.40
C MET A 73 -6.50 21.70 -9.75
N ASN A 74 -5.22 22.03 -9.89
CA ASN A 74 -4.68 22.47 -11.17
C ASN A 74 -4.81 21.38 -12.26
N ILE A 75 -4.57 20.10 -11.95
CA ILE A 75 -4.75 19.00 -12.90
C ILE A 75 -6.24 18.75 -13.21
N ALA A 76 -7.16 19.02 -12.30
CA ALA A 76 -8.58 18.92 -12.58
C ALA A 76 -9.06 20.05 -13.53
N GLU A 77 -8.53 21.26 -13.36
CA GLU A 77 -8.91 22.48 -14.09
C GLU A 77 -8.42 22.51 -15.55
N ILE A 78 -7.41 21.72 -15.94
CA ILE A 78 -6.96 21.66 -17.35
C ILE A 78 -7.92 20.88 -18.25
N SER A 79 -8.84 20.12 -17.67
CA SER A 79 -9.85 19.39 -18.44
C SER A 79 -10.91 20.37 -18.96
N ASP A 80 -11.72 19.96 -19.94
CA ASP A 80 -12.79 20.82 -20.50
C ASP A 80 -13.82 21.31 -19.47
N MET A 81 -13.91 20.60 -18.34
CA MET A 81 -14.60 20.94 -17.09
C MET A 81 -13.74 20.44 -15.94
N ASN A 82 -14.16 20.59 -14.68
CA ASN A 82 -13.42 19.99 -13.56
C ASN A 82 -13.37 18.45 -13.67
N GLY A 83 -12.17 17.93 -13.92
CA GLY A 83 -11.87 16.51 -14.05
C GLY A 83 -11.92 15.74 -12.73
N VAL A 84 -11.73 14.41 -12.79
CA VAL A 84 -11.81 13.50 -11.64
C VAL A 84 -10.76 13.77 -10.57
N MET A 85 -9.65 14.44 -10.92
CA MET A 85 -8.57 14.78 -9.99
C MET A 85 -8.99 15.71 -8.84
N ALA A 86 -10.14 16.40 -8.95
CA ALA A 86 -10.70 17.21 -7.88
C ALA A 86 -11.52 16.40 -6.84
N ASN A 87 -11.78 15.11 -7.06
CA ASN A 87 -12.57 14.28 -6.14
C ASN A 87 -11.78 13.04 -5.70
N PRO A 88 -11.39 12.91 -4.41
CA PRO A 88 -10.59 11.79 -3.93
C PRO A 88 -11.26 10.42 -4.08
N ARG A 89 -12.60 10.35 -4.25
CA ARG A 89 -13.31 9.09 -4.48
C ARG A 89 -13.07 8.49 -5.88
N VAL A 90 -12.65 9.31 -6.84
CA VAL A 90 -12.49 8.91 -8.25
C VAL A 90 -11.16 9.33 -8.86
N ALA A 91 -10.34 10.13 -8.17
CA ALA A 91 -9.06 10.63 -8.69
C ALA A 91 -8.11 9.51 -9.11
N ALA A 92 -8.03 8.42 -8.35
CA ALA A 92 -7.17 7.27 -8.66
C ALA A 92 -7.52 6.53 -9.95
N ARG A 93 -8.67 6.81 -10.58
CA ARG A 93 -9.03 6.27 -11.91
C ARG A 93 -8.21 6.92 -13.04
N ASP A 94 -7.64 8.10 -12.80
CA ASP A 94 -6.85 8.84 -13.77
C ASP A 94 -5.36 8.47 -13.63
N THR A 95 -4.71 8.08 -14.73
CA THR A 95 -3.30 7.67 -14.71
C THR A 95 -2.35 8.78 -14.22
N VAL A 96 -2.74 10.05 -14.38
CA VAL A 96 -1.95 11.18 -13.87
C VAL A 96 -1.91 11.22 -12.34
N PHE A 97 -2.89 10.62 -11.66
CA PHE A 97 -2.90 10.50 -10.20
C PHE A 97 -1.61 9.87 -9.72
N TYR A 98 -1.23 8.74 -10.30
CA TYR A 98 -0.03 8.00 -9.92
C TYR A 98 1.24 8.77 -10.25
N ARG A 99 1.28 9.49 -11.38
CA ARG A 99 2.42 10.37 -11.73
C ARG A 99 2.56 11.52 -10.73
N TRP A 100 1.43 12.11 -10.32
CA TRP A 100 1.41 13.19 -9.34
C TRP A 100 1.87 12.70 -7.97
N HIS A 101 1.31 11.59 -7.49
CA HIS A 101 1.69 11.00 -6.21
C HIS A 101 3.13 10.49 -6.19
N ALA A 102 3.67 9.97 -7.31
CA ALA A 102 5.09 9.62 -7.42
C ALA A 102 5.99 10.86 -7.23
N HIS A 103 5.63 11.99 -7.85
CA HIS A 103 6.36 13.24 -7.65
C HIS A 103 6.27 13.76 -6.20
N ILE A 104 5.10 13.62 -5.56
CA ILE A 104 4.93 14.00 -4.15
C ILE A 104 5.76 13.08 -3.23
N ASP A 105 5.79 11.78 -3.50
CA ASP A 105 6.63 10.84 -2.76
C ASP A 105 8.11 11.14 -2.96
N ASP A 106 8.58 11.42 -4.19
CA ASP A 106 9.97 11.83 -4.45
C ASP A 106 10.40 13.03 -3.60
N VAL A 107 9.54 14.03 -3.46
CA VAL A 107 9.81 15.21 -2.61
C VAL A 107 9.86 14.81 -1.12
N ALA A 108 8.98 13.91 -0.67
CA ALA A 108 9.01 13.37 0.69
C ALA A 108 10.28 12.54 0.96
N GLN A 109 10.69 11.68 0.01
CA GLN A 109 11.93 10.90 0.09
C GLN A 109 13.15 11.80 0.18
N GLN A 110 13.22 12.87 -0.63
CA GLN A 110 14.29 13.87 -0.55
C GLN A 110 14.37 14.51 0.84
N TYR A 111 13.22 14.83 1.44
CA TYR A 111 13.18 15.35 2.80
C TYR A 111 13.67 14.34 3.83
N GLN A 112 13.25 13.08 3.75
CA GLN A 112 13.71 12.02 4.66
C GLN A 112 15.22 11.82 4.58
N VAL A 113 15.79 11.77 3.37
CA VAL A 113 17.24 11.66 3.15
C VAL A 113 17.97 12.88 3.73
N MET A 114 17.49 14.08 3.42
CA MET A 114 18.06 15.33 3.94
C MET A 114 18.02 15.36 5.47
N LYS A 115 16.87 15.08 6.07
CA LYS A 115 16.67 15.05 7.53
C LYS A 115 17.64 14.10 8.20
N ARG A 116 17.81 12.89 7.66
CA ARG A 116 18.74 11.89 8.22
C ARG A 116 20.19 12.35 8.13
N ARG A 117 20.58 12.96 7.00
CA ARG A 117 21.91 13.55 6.84
C ARG A 117 22.17 14.63 7.90
N VAL A 118 21.21 15.53 8.13
CA VAL A 118 21.35 16.64 9.10
C VAL A 118 21.36 16.13 10.55
N THR A 119 20.51 15.16 10.86
CA THR A 119 20.33 14.65 12.24
C THR A 119 21.22 13.45 12.58
N SER A 120 21.97 12.90 11.61
CA SER A 120 22.75 11.66 11.74
C SER A 120 21.93 10.45 12.22
N THR A 121 20.64 10.37 11.83
CA THR A 121 19.68 9.33 12.25
C THR A 121 19.52 8.20 11.22
N TRP A 122 20.64 7.73 10.66
CA TRP A 122 20.65 6.59 9.75
C TRP A 122 20.30 5.29 10.49
N LEU A 123 19.68 4.34 9.78
CA LEU A 123 19.42 3.02 10.34
C LEU A 123 20.73 2.34 10.72
N THR A 124 20.82 1.85 11.95
CA THR A 124 21.99 1.09 12.41
C THR A 124 21.69 -0.40 12.52
N TYR A 125 22.75 -1.21 12.58
CA TYR A 125 22.61 -2.63 12.86
C TYR A 125 21.85 -2.86 14.18
N GLN A 126 22.16 -2.10 15.22
CA GLN A 126 21.53 -2.23 16.54
C GLN A 126 20.04 -1.89 16.51
N GLN A 127 19.61 -0.97 15.65
CA GLN A 127 18.19 -0.63 15.50
C GLN A 127 17.40 -1.73 14.78
N LEU A 128 18.05 -2.47 13.87
CA LEU A 128 17.46 -3.55 13.06
C LEU A 128 17.56 -4.92 13.74
N ALA A 129 18.62 -5.16 14.49
CA ALA A 129 18.93 -6.46 15.07
C ALA A 129 18.01 -6.78 16.25
N PHE A 130 17.53 -8.02 16.29
CA PHE A 130 16.84 -8.58 17.44
C PHE A 130 17.70 -9.69 18.04
N LYS A 131 18.41 -9.37 19.13
CA LYS A 131 19.31 -10.30 19.82
C LYS A 131 18.62 -11.65 20.09
N ASP A 132 19.34 -12.74 19.79
CA ASP A 132 18.95 -14.15 19.97
C ASP A 132 17.79 -14.66 19.11
N ILE A 133 17.09 -13.80 18.38
CA ILE A 133 16.04 -14.22 17.45
C ILE A 133 16.67 -14.49 16.08
N GLN A 134 16.46 -15.71 15.57
CA GLN A 134 16.94 -16.12 14.27
C GLN A 134 15.79 -16.63 13.41
N VAL A 135 15.50 -15.98 12.29
CA VAL A 135 14.60 -16.51 11.27
C VAL A 135 15.39 -17.56 10.48
N LYS A 136 14.88 -18.79 10.43
CA LYS A 136 15.53 -19.92 9.77
C LYS A 136 14.97 -20.19 8.39
N GLN A 137 13.67 -19.96 8.23
CA GLN A 137 12.96 -20.27 7.01
C GLN A 137 11.72 -19.40 6.92
N VAL A 138 11.43 -18.95 5.70
CA VAL A 138 10.17 -18.31 5.32
C VAL A 138 9.74 -18.95 4.02
N ASP A 139 8.52 -19.46 3.99
CA ASP A 139 7.87 -19.90 2.78
C ASP A 139 6.44 -19.39 2.74
N VAL A 140 5.89 -19.33 1.53
CA VAL A 140 4.48 -19.09 1.30
C VAL A 140 3.88 -20.29 0.57
N ILE A 141 2.72 -20.75 1.01
CA ILE A 141 2.01 -21.88 0.39
C ILE A 141 0.64 -21.41 -0.07
N SER A 142 0.33 -21.62 -1.35
CA SER A 142 -0.98 -21.35 -1.97
C SER A 142 -1.35 -22.53 -2.86
N SER A 143 -2.54 -23.12 -2.69
CA SER A 143 -2.98 -24.31 -3.43
C SER A 143 -1.92 -25.41 -3.53
N ASP A 144 -1.30 -25.76 -2.40
CA ASP A 144 -0.20 -26.75 -2.30
C ASP A 144 1.07 -26.43 -3.13
N THR A 145 1.15 -25.25 -3.73
CA THR A 145 2.35 -24.76 -4.40
C THR A 145 3.22 -23.95 -3.44
N LEU A 146 4.49 -24.31 -3.37
CA LEU A 146 5.50 -23.66 -2.54
C LEU A 146 6.06 -22.42 -3.24
N ASN A 147 6.08 -21.29 -2.55
CA ASN A 147 6.65 -20.02 -2.99
C ASN A 147 6.08 -19.50 -4.32
N GLN A 148 4.81 -19.84 -4.58
CA GLN A 148 4.03 -19.32 -5.69
C GLN A 148 2.69 -18.79 -5.18
N LEU A 149 2.41 -17.53 -5.49
CA LEU A 149 1.11 -16.91 -5.28
C LEU A 149 0.30 -16.96 -6.57
N GLN A 150 -0.99 -17.19 -6.46
CA GLN A 150 -1.89 -17.28 -7.60
C GLN A 150 -2.93 -16.16 -7.55
N THR A 151 -3.05 -15.45 -8.65
CA THR A 151 -4.03 -14.39 -8.85
C THR A 151 -4.98 -14.76 -9.99
N GLY A 152 -6.14 -14.14 -9.98
CA GLY A 152 -7.21 -14.42 -10.92
C GLY A 152 -8.29 -13.36 -10.85
N CYS A 153 -9.50 -13.77 -11.20
CA CYS A 153 -10.63 -12.86 -11.33
C CYS A 153 -11.66 -13.17 -10.24
N GLY A 154 -11.99 -12.16 -9.46
CA GLY A 154 -13.10 -12.20 -8.51
C GLY A 154 -14.37 -11.63 -9.12
N PHE A 155 -15.50 -12.08 -8.57
CA PHE A 155 -16.84 -11.60 -8.93
C PHE A 155 -17.53 -11.08 -7.69
N HIS A 156 -18.03 -9.85 -7.79
CA HIS A 156 -18.84 -9.26 -6.75
C HIS A 156 -20.08 -8.61 -7.34
N GLN A 157 -21.24 -8.91 -6.78
CA GLN A 157 -22.48 -8.25 -7.13
C GLN A 157 -22.74 -7.10 -6.17
N VAL A 158 -22.69 -5.86 -6.68
CA VAL A 158 -22.91 -4.65 -5.89
C VAL A 158 -24.36 -4.21 -6.04
N ASP A 159 -25.06 -3.99 -4.93
CA ASP A 159 -26.37 -3.35 -4.92
C ASP A 159 -26.21 -1.84 -5.11
N VAL A 160 -26.81 -1.29 -6.17
CA VAL A 160 -26.74 0.14 -6.54
C VAL A 160 -28.08 0.84 -6.39
N SER A 161 -29.08 0.18 -5.79
CA SER A 161 -30.45 0.68 -5.69
C SER A 161 -30.52 2.04 -5.00
N GLY A 162 -29.72 2.25 -3.94
CA GLY A 162 -29.69 3.51 -3.19
C GLY A 162 -29.19 4.73 -3.99
N GLY A 163 -28.53 4.52 -5.13
CA GLY A 163 -28.07 5.60 -6.01
C GLY A 163 -29.07 5.99 -7.11
N LEU A 164 -30.19 5.28 -7.24
CA LEU A 164 -31.18 5.48 -8.30
C LEU A 164 -32.34 6.34 -7.77
N THR A 165 -32.19 7.66 -7.84
CA THR A 165 -33.11 8.65 -7.24
C THR A 165 -34.55 8.59 -7.77
N PHE A 166 -34.82 7.92 -8.91
CA PHE A 166 -36.15 7.91 -9.54
C PHE A 166 -36.60 6.57 -10.17
N ALA A 167 -35.94 5.44 -9.89
CA ALA A 167 -36.25 4.18 -10.57
C ALA A 167 -36.69 3.04 -9.62
N LEU A 168 -38.01 2.76 -9.70
CA LEU A 168 -38.70 1.48 -9.49
C LEU A 168 -38.70 0.88 -8.07
N LYS A 169 -39.82 0.23 -7.70
CA LYS A 169 -39.99 -0.56 -6.46
C LYS A 169 -39.14 -1.86 -6.47
N GLY A 170 -37.87 -1.80 -6.88
CA GLY A 170 -37.03 -2.97 -7.13
C GLY A 170 -35.57 -2.75 -6.75
N ARG A 171 -34.82 -3.86 -6.62
CA ARG A 171 -33.38 -3.84 -6.38
C ARG A 171 -32.63 -3.85 -7.71
N ALA A 172 -31.67 -2.95 -7.87
CA ALA A 172 -30.74 -2.92 -8.99
C ALA A 172 -29.36 -3.39 -8.51
N ARG A 173 -28.78 -4.35 -9.23
CA ARG A 173 -27.46 -4.89 -8.92
C ARG A 173 -26.56 -4.89 -10.13
N VAL A 174 -25.28 -4.62 -9.92
CA VAL A 174 -24.24 -4.62 -10.95
C VAL A 174 -23.22 -5.70 -10.63
N ASN A 175 -22.92 -6.54 -11.62
CA ASN A 175 -21.83 -7.50 -11.51
C ASN A 175 -20.50 -6.79 -11.82
N MET A 176 -19.58 -6.82 -10.86
CA MET A 176 -18.25 -6.27 -10.99
C MET A 176 -17.22 -7.40 -11.04
N ILE A 177 -16.34 -7.31 -12.03
CA ILE A 177 -15.16 -8.15 -12.17
C ILE A 177 -14.00 -7.38 -11.55
N HIS A 178 -13.22 -8.04 -10.70
CA HIS A 178 -12.05 -7.43 -10.06
C HIS A 178 -10.88 -8.42 -10.02
N LEU A 179 -9.67 -7.90 -9.80
CA LEU A 179 -8.53 -8.74 -9.45
C LEU A 179 -8.81 -9.44 -8.12
N ASP A 180 -8.37 -10.68 -7.98
CA ASP A 180 -8.42 -11.41 -6.72
C ASP A 180 -7.21 -12.34 -6.61
N HIS A 181 -7.00 -12.93 -5.44
CA HIS A 181 -5.95 -13.90 -5.19
C HIS A 181 -6.47 -15.14 -4.45
N VAL A 182 -5.84 -16.28 -4.71
CA VAL A 182 -6.12 -17.50 -3.96
C VAL A 182 -5.59 -17.32 -2.52
N PRO A 183 -6.31 -17.79 -1.49
CA PRO A 183 -5.79 -17.78 -0.12
C PRO A 183 -4.43 -18.46 -0.02
N TYR A 184 -3.57 -17.93 0.85
CA TYR A 184 -2.24 -18.45 1.07
C TYR A 184 -1.84 -18.35 2.54
N THR A 185 -0.81 -19.11 2.93
CA THR A 185 -0.30 -19.12 4.30
C THR A 185 1.21 -18.91 4.31
N TYR A 186 1.69 -18.01 5.16
CA TYR A 186 3.10 -17.87 5.51
C TYR A 186 3.49 -18.95 6.52
N HIS A 187 4.59 -19.65 6.24
CA HIS A 187 5.23 -20.60 7.13
C HIS A 187 6.60 -20.04 7.53
N ILE A 188 6.72 -19.60 8.79
CA ILE A 188 7.94 -18.94 9.28
C ILE A 188 8.51 -19.76 10.43
N GLN A 189 9.74 -20.24 10.26
CA GLN A 189 10.49 -20.93 11.31
C GLN A 189 11.44 -19.95 12.00
N VAL A 190 11.32 -19.84 13.31
CA VAL A 190 12.14 -18.92 14.12
C VAL A 190 12.77 -19.69 15.27
N LYS A 191 14.07 -19.48 15.49
CA LYS A 191 14.77 -19.99 16.67
C LYS A 191 15.08 -18.85 17.62
N ASN A 192 14.55 -18.91 18.84
CA ASN A 192 15.00 -18.08 19.95
C ASN A 192 16.16 -18.81 20.65
N LEU A 193 17.37 -18.26 20.56
CA LEU A 193 18.57 -18.79 21.21
C LEU A 193 18.66 -18.41 22.70
N GLY A 194 17.81 -17.49 23.16
CA GLY A 194 17.76 -17.08 24.55
C GLY A 194 17.09 -18.13 25.44
N SER A 195 17.38 -18.05 26.75
CA SER A 195 16.75 -18.90 27.76
C SER A 195 15.37 -18.41 28.22
N GLN A 196 14.94 -17.24 27.75
CA GLN A 196 13.68 -16.60 28.14
C GLN A 196 12.81 -16.32 26.91
N PRO A 197 11.47 -16.35 27.06
CA PRO A 197 10.56 -15.91 26.01
C PRO A 197 10.77 -14.44 25.65
N LYS A 198 10.52 -14.09 24.38
CA LYS A 198 10.63 -12.71 23.88
C LYS A 198 9.41 -12.32 23.07
N ASN A 199 8.97 -11.09 23.19
CA ASN A 199 7.94 -10.52 22.32
C ASN A 199 8.60 -9.81 21.13
N GLY A 200 8.04 -10.02 19.94
CA GLY A 200 8.46 -9.30 18.75
C GLY A 200 7.30 -9.08 17.79
N VAL A 201 7.51 -8.17 16.85
CA VAL A 201 6.59 -7.90 15.75
C VAL A 201 7.18 -8.52 14.49
N VAL A 202 6.43 -9.43 13.87
CA VAL A 202 6.72 -9.99 12.56
C VAL A 202 6.21 -9.00 11.52
N ARG A 203 7.08 -8.55 10.62
CA ARG A 203 6.74 -7.66 9.50
C ARG A 203 7.07 -8.35 8.19
N ILE A 204 6.12 -8.38 7.28
CA ILE A 204 6.22 -9.10 6.01
C ILE A 204 6.05 -8.09 4.88
N PHE A 205 6.98 -8.08 3.93
CA PHE A 205 6.98 -7.18 2.78
C PHE A 205 7.16 -7.96 1.48
N LEU A 206 6.67 -7.39 0.38
CA LEU A 206 6.80 -7.94 -0.96
C LEU A 206 7.30 -6.86 -1.92
N ALA A 207 8.24 -7.17 -2.81
CA ALA A 207 8.72 -6.25 -3.84
C ALA A 207 9.10 -6.99 -5.12
N PRO A 208 8.93 -6.39 -6.31
CA PRO A 208 9.46 -6.96 -7.55
C PRO A 208 10.98 -7.10 -7.48
N GLN A 209 11.53 -8.15 -8.09
CA GLN A 209 12.96 -8.40 -8.11
C GLN A 209 13.71 -7.55 -9.16
N TYR A 210 13.04 -7.25 -10.27
CA TYR A 210 13.60 -6.58 -11.43
C TYR A 210 12.89 -5.26 -11.71
N ASP A 211 13.63 -4.31 -12.29
CA ASP A 211 13.07 -3.07 -12.81
C ASP A 211 12.31 -3.28 -14.14
N VAL A 212 11.77 -2.19 -14.70
CA VAL A 212 11.01 -2.21 -15.96
C VAL A 212 11.85 -2.60 -17.19
N THR A 213 13.19 -2.59 -17.08
CA THR A 213 14.12 -3.02 -18.13
C THR A 213 14.62 -4.45 -17.93
N GLY A 214 14.21 -5.11 -16.85
CA GLY A 214 14.57 -6.49 -16.52
C GLY A 214 15.88 -6.64 -15.74
N TYR A 215 16.48 -5.55 -15.25
CA TYR A 215 17.70 -5.63 -14.43
C TYR A 215 17.36 -5.75 -12.94
N PRO A 216 18.15 -6.50 -12.15
CA PRO A 216 17.99 -6.55 -10.70
C PRO A 216 18.17 -5.18 -10.06
N MET A 217 17.28 -4.81 -9.15
CA MET A 217 17.40 -3.57 -8.39
C MET A 217 18.34 -3.73 -7.19
N ASP A 218 19.12 -2.69 -6.89
CA ASP A 218 19.78 -2.58 -5.59
C ASP A 218 18.78 -2.28 -4.46
N ILE A 219 19.22 -2.33 -3.20
CA ILE A 219 18.31 -2.15 -2.06
C ILE A 219 17.69 -0.76 -2.01
N GLU A 220 18.36 0.30 -2.50
CA GLU A 220 17.84 1.67 -2.46
C GLU A 220 16.82 1.92 -3.56
N GLN A 221 17.07 1.40 -4.76
CA GLN A 221 16.10 1.36 -5.85
C GLN A 221 14.87 0.54 -5.44
N GLN A 222 15.08 -0.64 -4.87
CA GLN A 222 14.02 -1.55 -4.46
C GLN A 222 13.23 -1.03 -3.24
N ARG A 223 13.84 -0.15 -2.42
CA ARG A 223 13.29 0.32 -1.13
C ARG A 223 11.85 0.83 -1.23
N ILE A 224 11.56 1.62 -2.25
CA ILE A 224 10.24 2.25 -2.45
C ILE A 224 9.19 1.31 -3.06
N PHE A 225 9.59 0.10 -3.45
CA PHE A 225 8.69 -0.92 -4.01
C PHE A 225 8.26 -1.97 -2.98
N TRP A 226 8.79 -1.95 -1.76
CA TRP A 226 8.37 -2.86 -0.69
C TRP A 226 6.99 -2.48 -0.16
N ILE A 227 5.98 -3.25 -0.54
CA ILE A 227 4.64 -3.16 0.02
C ILE A 227 4.55 -3.99 1.30
N GLU A 228 4.01 -3.41 2.38
CA GLU A 228 3.72 -4.15 3.62
C GLU A 228 2.57 -5.13 3.32
N MET A 229 2.81 -6.42 3.56
CA MET A 229 1.84 -7.49 3.32
C MET A 229 1.12 -7.91 4.60
N ASP A 230 1.83 -7.88 5.72
CA ASP A 230 1.29 -8.19 7.04
C ASP A 230 2.21 -7.67 8.14
N LYS A 231 1.63 -7.42 9.31
CA LYS A 231 2.32 -7.03 10.53
C LYS A 231 1.56 -7.53 11.75
N PHE A 232 2.21 -8.35 12.58
CA PHE A 232 1.58 -8.91 13.78
C PHE A 232 2.58 -9.21 14.90
N MET A 233 2.11 -9.16 16.15
CA MET A 233 2.91 -9.56 17.30
C MET A 233 2.98 -11.08 17.43
N TYR A 234 4.13 -11.59 17.88
CA TYR A 234 4.31 -12.99 18.22
C TYR A 234 5.15 -13.15 19.50
N HIS A 235 4.83 -14.18 20.29
CA HIS A 235 5.54 -14.55 21.50
C HIS A 235 6.50 -15.72 21.21
N PHE A 236 7.81 -15.46 21.23
CA PHE A 236 8.86 -16.41 20.88
C PHE A 236 9.37 -17.15 22.10
N ASN A 237 8.95 -18.40 22.28
CA ASN A 237 9.47 -19.28 23.33
C ASN A 237 10.93 -19.67 23.04
N PRO A 238 11.74 -20.00 24.06
CA PRO A 238 13.07 -20.57 23.87
C PRO A 238 13.05 -21.78 22.92
N GLY A 239 14.02 -21.87 22.01
CA GLY A 239 14.08 -22.93 21.00
C GLY A 239 13.32 -22.59 19.72
N PHE A 240 12.79 -23.61 19.04
CA PHE A 240 12.12 -23.44 17.75
C PHE A 240 10.64 -23.06 17.90
N ASN A 241 10.22 -22.08 17.09
CA ASN A 241 8.86 -21.59 16.96
C ASN A 241 8.45 -21.73 15.49
N TYR A 242 7.23 -22.20 15.25
CA TYR A 242 6.68 -22.42 13.91
C TYR A 242 5.41 -21.60 13.73
N ILE A 243 5.52 -20.50 12.99
CA ILE A 243 4.42 -19.55 12.78
C ILE A 243 3.68 -19.93 11.50
N LYS A 244 2.36 -20.03 11.59
CA LYS A 244 1.44 -20.15 10.45
C LYS A 244 0.53 -18.93 10.43
N GLN A 245 0.67 -18.09 9.41
CA GLN A 245 -0.12 -16.86 9.27
C GLN A 245 -0.84 -16.85 7.93
N THR A 246 -2.18 -16.85 7.96
CA THR A 246 -3.02 -16.88 6.75
C THR A 246 -3.23 -15.48 6.19
N SER A 247 -3.32 -15.35 4.87
CA SER A 247 -3.53 -14.05 4.18
C SER A 247 -4.76 -13.27 4.66
N SER A 248 -5.80 -13.97 5.11
CA SER A 248 -7.04 -13.40 5.67
C SER A 248 -6.87 -12.71 7.02
N LYS A 249 -5.72 -12.90 7.69
CA LYS A 249 -5.40 -12.25 8.97
C LYS A 249 -4.50 -11.03 8.80
N SER A 250 -4.24 -10.61 7.56
CA SER A 250 -3.37 -9.47 7.29
C SER A 250 -3.85 -8.23 8.02
N SER A 251 -2.93 -7.52 8.67
CA SER A 251 -3.21 -6.23 9.30
C SER A 251 -3.39 -5.07 8.31
N VAL A 252 -3.12 -5.32 7.02
CA VAL A 252 -3.14 -4.30 5.95
C VAL A 252 -4.53 -4.17 5.35
N THR A 253 -5.30 -5.26 5.36
CA THR A 253 -6.52 -5.40 4.60
C THR A 253 -7.78 -5.38 5.44
N VAL A 254 -8.89 -5.12 4.76
CA VAL A 254 -10.24 -5.37 5.23
C VAL A 254 -10.97 -6.26 4.24
N ASP A 255 -11.75 -7.21 4.74
CA ASP A 255 -12.70 -7.98 3.94
C ASP A 255 -14.12 -7.52 4.27
N CYS A 256 -14.42 -6.28 3.90
CA CYS A 256 -15.74 -5.69 4.09
C CYS A 256 -16.47 -5.67 2.75
N ARG A 257 -17.56 -6.42 2.66
CA ARG A 257 -18.42 -6.54 1.47
C ARG A 257 -19.81 -6.00 1.71
N ASP A 258 -19.90 -5.02 2.60
CA ASP A 258 -21.16 -4.52 3.08
C ASP A 258 -21.95 -3.84 1.96
N SER A 259 -23.20 -4.23 1.82
CA SER A 259 -24.18 -3.50 1.02
C SER A 259 -24.60 -2.20 1.69
N PHE A 260 -25.30 -1.32 0.96
CA PHE A 260 -25.91 -0.14 1.55
C PHE A 260 -26.90 -0.50 2.67
N ASP A 261 -27.62 -1.62 2.54
CA ASP A 261 -28.51 -2.14 3.58
C ASP A 261 -27.70 -2.54 4.84
N ASP A 262 -26.57 -3.25 4.68
CA ASP A 262 -25.69 -3.65 5.80
C ASP A 262 -25.07 -2.43 6.51
N ILE A 263 -24.76 -1.38 5.76
CA ILE A 263 -24.29 -0.09 6.30
C ILE A 263 -25.43 0.61 7.06
N ALA A 264 -26.64 0.66 6.48
CA ALA A 264 -27.81 1.29 7.12
C ALA A 264 -28.22 0.54 8.39
N GLU A 265 -28.26 -0.79 8.38
CA GLU A 265 -28.55 -1.61 9.55
C GLU A 265 -27.50 -1.42 10.65
N ARG A 266 -26.21 -1.37 10.31
CA ARG A 266 -25.17 -1.05 11.31
C ARG A 266 -25.25 0.37 11.82
N ALA A 267 -25.65 1.33 10.99
CA ALA A 267 -25.91 2.70 11.42
C ALA A 267 -27.05 2.77 12.45
N LEU A 268 -27.95 1.78 12.50
CA LEU A 268 -29.01 1.69 13.50
C LEU A 268 -28.58 0.96 14.80
N LYS A 269 -27.46 0.22 14.80
CA LYS A 269 -26.91 -0.48 15.98
C LYS A 269 -26.20 0.49 16.95
N ASP A 270 -25.91 0.07 18.17
CA ASP A 270 -25.30 0.94 19.19
C ASP A 270 -23.90 1.48 18.81
N GLU A 271 -23.43 2.52 19.52
CA GLU A 271 -22.13 3.15 19.23
C GLU A 271 -20.94 2.18 19.33
N ALA A 272 -21.01 1.17 20.20
CA ALA A 272 -19.93 0.20 20.39
C ALA A 272 -19.79 -0.71 19.15
N THR A 273 -20.92 -1.19 18.64
CA THR A 273 -20.99 -2.02 17.42
C THR A 273 -20.61 -1.24 16.16
N ARG A 274 -20.95 0.06 16.09
CA ARG A 274 -20.50 0.95 14.99
C ARG A 274 -18.99 1.17 14.98
N ARG A 275 -18.32 1.17 16.13
CA ARG A 275 -16.86 1.40 16.27
C ARG A 275 -16.03 0.15 15.97
N GLU A 276 -16.56 -1.05 16.17
CA GLU A 276 -15.86 -2.31 15.84
C GLU A 276 -15.92 -2.66 14.35
N GLY A 277 -16.95 -2.20 13.63
CA GLY A 277 -17.12 -2.40 12.18
C GLY A 277 -16.40 -1.35 11.32
N HIS A 278 -15.07 -1.17 11.48
CA HIS A 278 -14.28 -0.24 10.66
C HIS A 278 -14.07 -0.76 9.22
N CYS A 279 -15.15 -0.80 8.44
CA CYS A 279 -15.14 -1.12 7.01
C CYS A 279 -14.89 0.09 6.11
N GLY A 280 -14.87 1.30 6.68
CA GLY A 280 -14.74 2.55 5.92
C GLY A 280 -13.31 2.89 5.48
N CYS A 281 -12.29 2.25 6.06
CA CYS A 281 -10.90 2.47 5.70
C CYS A 281 -10.11 1.16 5.84
N GLY A 282 -9.43 0.77 4.77
CA GLY A 282 -8.54 -0.39 4.72
C GLY A 282 -8.29 -0.79 3.27
N TRP A 283 -7.19 -1.50 3.01
CA TRP A 283 -6.93 -2.02 1.67
C TRP A 283 -7.86 -3.20 1.38
N PRO A 284 -8.51 -3.30 0.20
CA PRO A 284 -9.38 -4.44 -0.08
C PRO A 284 -8.59 -5.75 -0.09
N GLN A 285 -9.08 -6.77 0.63
CA GLN A 285 -8.42 -8.08 0.72
C GLN A 285 -8.05 -8.65 -0.66
N HIS A 286 -8.97 -8.58 -1.63
CA HIS A 286 -8.77 -9.11 -2.99
C HIS A 286 -7.67 -8.39 -3.79
N LEU A 287 -7.20 -7.23 -3.33
CA LEU A 287 -6.11 -6.46 -3.96
C LEU A 287 -4.77 -6.59 -3.21
N LEU A 288 -4.67 -7.42 -2.18
CA LEU A 288 -3.43 -7.56 -1.39
C LEU A 288 -2.24 -8.00 -2.23
N VAL A 289 -2.46 -8.90 -3.19
CA VAL A 289 -1.42 -9.46 -4.05
C VAL A 289 -1.44 -8.75 -5.41
N PRO A 290 -0.29 -8.21 -5.89
CA PRO A 290 -0.19 -7.66 -7.24
C PRO A 290 -0.57 -8.68 -8.31
N ARG A 291 -1.05 -8.22 -9.46
CA ARG A 291 -1.57 -9.11 -10.53
C ARG A 291 -0.61 -10.21 -10.96
N GLY A 292 0.70 -9.97 -11.08
CA GLY A 292 1.64 -10.93 -11.65
C GLY A 292 1.48 -11.14 -13.16
N SER A 293 2.05 -12.23 -13.69
CA SER A 293 1.97 -12.59 -15.12
C SER A 293 1.59 -14.06 -15.33
N PRO A 294 1.12 -14.48 -16.52
CA PRO A 294 0.82 -15.88 -16.81
C PRO A 294 2.01 -16.84 -16.63
N GLU A 295 3.22 -16.35 -16.91
CA GLU A 295 4.49 -17.09 -16.80
C GLU A 295 5.03 -17.12 -15.36
N GLY A 296 4.52 -16.26 -14.49
CA GLY A 296 5.04 -16.03 -13.14
C GLY A 296 5.98 -14.85 -13.10
N MET A 297 5.56 -13.77 -12.42
CA MET A 297 6.39 -12.58 -12.21
C MET A 297 7.24 -12.78 -10.94
N ALA A 298 8.53 -12.46 -11.02
CA ALA A 298 9.47 -12.64 -9.92
C ALA A 298 9.38 -11.52 -8.87
N PHE A 299 9.16 -11.94 -7.62
CA PHE A 299 9.10 -11.08 -6.44
C PHE A 299 10.00 -11.63 -5.34
N MET A 300 10.34 -10.74 -4.40
CA MET A 300 11.03 -11.05 -3.16
C MET A 300 10.07 -10.85 -2.00
N LEU A 301 9.91 -11.86 -1.17
CA LEU A 301 9.23 -11.81 0.11
C LEU A 301 10.28 -11.60 1.21
N PHE A 302 10.18 -10.49 1.94
CA PHE A 302 11.09 -10.15 3.03
C PHE A 302 10.37 -10.19 4.37
N VAL A 303 10.97 -10.86 5.34
CA VAL A 303 10.48 -10.92 6.72
C VAL A 303 11.54 -10.34 7.64
N ILE A 304 11.12 -9.45 8.53
CA ILE A 304 11.93 -8.98 9.66
C ILE A 304 11.13 -9.09 10.94
N ILE A 305 11.77 -9.63 11.98
CA ILE A 305 11.21 -9.67 13.34
C ILE A 305 11.86 -8.56 14.14
N THR A 306 11.08 -7.56 14.52
CA THR A 306 11.56 -6.43 15.32
C THR A 306 11.21 -6.60 16.79
N TYR A 307 12.18 -6.39 17.66
CA TYR A 307 11.93 -6.29 19.10
C TYR A 307 11.11 -5.05 19.39
N GLU A 308 9.97 -5.18 20.09
CA GLU A 308 9.20 -4.05 20.62
C GLU A 308 8.66 -4.37 22.03
N PRO A 309 9.32 -3.90 23.10
CA PRO A 309 8.97 -4.26 24.47
C PRO A 309 7.78 -3.49 25.04
N ASN A 310 7.46 -2.33 24.45
CA ASN A 310 6.50 -1.38 25.04
C ASN A 310 5.06 -1.61 24.58
N ILE A 311 4.81 -2.63 23.74
CA ILE A 311 3.47 -2.90 23.25
C ILE A 311 2.70 -3.66 24.34
N LYS A 312 1.81 -2.96 25.04
CA LYS A 312 0.96 -3.53 26.08
C LYS A 312 -0.20 -4.35 25.52
N GLU A 313 -0.68 -3.99 24.32
CA GLU A 313 -1.79 -4.67 23.66
C GLU A 313 -1.65 -4.58 22.12
N TRP A 314 -1.70 -5.71 21.43
CA TRP A 314 -1.76 -5.78 19.96
C TRP A 314 -3.21 -5.96 19.53
N ARG A 315 -3.86 -4.88 19.07
CA ARG A 315 -5.22 -4.98 18.54
C ARG A 315 -5.15 -5.08 17.02
N LEU A 316 -5.53 -6.26 16.49
CA LEU A 316 -5.75 -6.49 15.06
C LEU A 316 -6.92 -5.62 14.62
N ASN A 317 -6.63 -4.58 13.87
CA ASN A 317 -7.56 -3.80 13.07
C ASN A 317 -6.75 -3.24 11.89
N PRO A 318 -7.37 -2.87 10.75
CA PRO A 318 -6.69 -2.39 9.53
C PRO A 318 -5.97 -1.06 9.79
N SER A 319 -4.89 -1.12 10.55
CA SER A 319 -4.28 0.00 11.26
C SER A 319 -3.08 0.56 10.51
N THR A 320 -2.51 -0.20 9.57
CA THR A 320 -1.34 0.24 8.80
C THR A 320 -1.66 1.51 7.99
N HIS A 321 -2.83 1.59 7.35
CA HIS A 321 -3.21 2.76 6.52
C HIS A 321 -4.19 3.72 7.19
N CYS A 322 -4.98 3.24 8.16
CA CYS A 322 -6.13 3.99 8.67
C CYS A 322 -5.92 4.51 10.10
N GLY A 323 -4.87 4.03 10.77
CA GLY A 323 -4.68 4.26 12.19
C GLY A 323 -5.92 3.90 13.01
N HIS A 324 -6.07 4.56 14.15
CA HIS A 324 -7.30 4.50 14.94
C HIS A 324 -7.68 5.93 15.37
N PRO A 325 -8.90 6.41 15.08
CA PRO A 325 -9.28 7.82 15.30
C PRO A 325 -9.12 8.30 16.75
N SER A 326 -9.11 7.38 17.72
CA SER A 326 -9.09 7.71 19.15
C SER A 326 -7.94 7.07 19.94
N ARG A 327 -6.93 6.47 19.29
CA ARG A 327 -5.88 5.70 19.99
C ARG A 327 -4.53 5.78 19.29
N GLU A 328 -3.46 5.75 20.10
CA GLU A 328 -2.10 5.59 19.60
C GLU A 328 -1.94 4.27 18.84
N LEU A 329 -1.14 4.28 17.78
CA LEU A 329 -0.74 3.07 17.07
C LEU A 329 0.00 2.13 18.04
N SER A 330 -0.35 0.85 18.06
CA SER A 330 0.36 -0.15 18.87
C SER A 330 1.84 -0.29 18.48
N ASP A 331 2.20 0.09 17.25
CA ASP A 331 3.56 0.08 16.72
C ASP A 331 4.19 1.48 16.81
N GLN A 332 5.26 1.62 17.61
CA GLN A 332 5.97 2.89 17.81
C GLN A 332 7.06 3.13 16.76
N ARG A 333 7.33 2.16 15.88
CA ARG A 333 8.27 2.35 14.78
C ARG A 333 7.66 3.27 13.71
N PRO A 334 8.50 4.00 12.95
CA PRO A 334 8.02 4.75 11.80
C PRO A 334 7.21 3.87 10.83
N MET A 335 6.17 4.45 10.23
CA MET A 335 5.40 3.77 9.18
C MET A 335 6.32 3.32 8.04
N GLY A 336 6.17 2.08 7.58
CA GLY A 336 7.03 1.47 6.58
C GLY A 336 8.40 0.99 7.10
N TYR A 337 8.62 0.92 8.42
CA TYR A 337 9.87 0.37 8.96
C TYR A 337 10.10 -1.09 8.49
N PRO A 338 11.30 -1.45 7.97
CA PRO A 338 12.52 -0.64 7.95
C PRO A 338 12.68 0.25 6.71
N PHE A 339 11.94 0.01 5.61
CA PHE A 339 12.10 0.67 4.31
C PHE A 339 11.69 2.16 4.24
N HIS A 340 11.11 2.70 5.32
CA HIS A 340 10.92 4.14 5.53
C HIS A 340 12.24 4.96 5.48
N ALA A 341 13.39 4.29 5.50
CA ALA A 341 14.72 4.86 5.51
C ALA A 341 15.63 4.10 4.56
N PRO A 342 16.60 4.80 3.92
CA PRO A 342 17.71 4.13 3.25
C PRO A 342 18.38 3.11 4.16
N ALA A 343 18.70 1.96 3.57
CA ALA A 343 19.49 0.93 4.21
C ALA A 343 20.95 1.41 4.37
N PRO A 344 21.70 0.83 5.32
CA PRO A 344 23.14 1.08 5.41
C PRO A 344 23.86 0.74 4.09
N GLU A 345 24.68 1.65 3.58
CA GLU A 345 25.38 1.53 2.26
C GLU A 345 26.16 0.22 2.07
N LYS A 346 26.61 -0.40 3.17
CA LYS A 346 27.31 -1.69 3.13
C LYS A 346 26.45 -2.84 2.58
N TYR A 347 25.12 -2.72 2.61
CA TYR A 347 24.20 -3.74 2.11
C TYR A 347 23.71 -3.33 0.72
N ARG A 348 24.31 -3.90 -0.34
CA ARG A 348 23.91 -3.56 -1.72
C ARG A 348 22.57 -4.17 -2.15
N THR A 349 22.14 -5.26 -1.54
CA THR A 349 20.93 -6.00 -1.90
C THR A 349 20.17 -6.41 -0.65
N ILE A 350 18.87 -6.67 -0.80
CA ILE A 350 18.05 -7.17 0.31
C ILE A 350 18.57 -8.50 0.87
N SER A 351 19.07 -9.39 0.01
CA SER A 351 19.64 -10.68 0.45
C SER A 351 20.88 -10.46 1.32
N LYS A 352 21.78 -9.54 0.96
CA LYS A 352 22.95 -9.20 1.79
C LYS A 352 22.56 -8.58 3.12
N LEU A 353 21.52 -7.75 3.16
CA LEU A 353 20.96 -7.25 4.42
C LEU A 353 20.46 -8.42 5.26
N ALA A 354 19.72 -9.35 4.64
CA ALA A 354 19.13 -10.48 5.33
C ALA A 354 20.17 -11.44 5.91
N ASP A 355 21.19 -11.79 5.12
CA ASP A 355 22.32 -12.63 5.54
C ASP A 355 23.07 -12.03 6.73
N SER A 356 23.07 -10.71 6.84
CA SER A 356 23.77 -9.98 7.91
C SER A 356 22.92 -9.82 9.18
N LEU A 357 21.61 -10.03 9.13
CA LEU A 357 20.68 -9.81 10.24
C LEU A 357 19.92 -11.11 10.55
N PRO A 358 20.31 -11.84 11.62
CA PRO A 358 19.72 -13.15 11.90
C PRO A 358 18.20 -13.14 12.08
N ASN A 359 17.63 -12.03 12.53
CA ASN A 359 16.18 -11.84 12.73
C ASN A 359 15.43 -11.47 11.44
N THR A 360 16.02 -11.73 10.27
CA THR A 360 15.42 -11.48 8.97
C THR A 360 15.55 -12.70 8.07
N ALA A 361 14.71 -12.77 7.04
CA ALA A 361 14.87 -13.72 5.95
C ALA A 361 14.29 -13.12 4.67
N VAL A 362 14.80 -13.59 3.54
CA VAL A 362 14.26 -13.27 2.22
C VAL A 362 13.96 -14.55 1.46
N ARG A 363 12.90 -14.54 0.66
CA ARG A 363 12.47 -15.66 -0.15
C ARG A 363 12.04 -15.17 -1.53
N GLU A 364 12.56 -15.79 -2.58
CA GLU A 364 12.03 -15.62 -3.93
C GLU A 364 10.63 -16.23 -4.03
N VAL A 365 9.69 -15.46 -4.57
CA VAL A 365 8.29 -15.85 -4.77
C VAL A 365 7.89 -15.52 -6.20
N SER A 366 7.15 -16.41 -6.84
CA SER A 366 6.53 -16.15 -8.15
C SER A 366 5.06 -15.76 -7.97
N ILE A 367 4.58 -14.77 -8.71
CA ILE A 367 3.15 -14.43 -8.76
C ILE A 367 2.60 -14.76 -10.14
N ARG A 368 1.72 -15.75 -10.20
CA ARG A 368 1.13 -16.25 -11.44
C ARG A 368 -0.31 -15.79 -11.60
N PHE A 369 -0.58 -15.07 -12.69
CA PHE A 369 -1.94 -14.72 -13.08
C PHE A 369 -2.57 -15.85 -13.89
N THR A 370 -3.58 -16.50 -13.32
CA THR A 370 -4.26 -17.65 -13.97
C THR A 370 -5.40 -17.22 -14.87
N GLY A 371 -5.98 -16.02 -14.66
CA GLY A 371 -7.17 -15.55 -15.34
C GLY A 371 -8.46 -16.31 -15.00
N LEU A 372 -8.38 -17.32 -14.12
CA LEU A 372 -9.51 -18.11 -13.66
C LEU A 372 -10.16 -17.46 -12.43
N GLN A 373 -11.36 -17.91 -12.11
CA GLN A 373 -12.03 -17.49 -10.89
C GLN A 373 -11.29 -18.03 -9.66
N THR A 374 -10.93 -17.17 -8.73
CA THR A 374 -10.17 -17.55 -7.52
C THR A 374 -10.94 -18.49 -6.58
N ASN A 375 -12.27 -18.53 -6.71
CA ASN A 375 -13.19 -19.32 -5.87
C ASN A 375 -13.95 -20.43 -6.63
N GLN A 376 -13.72 -20.63 -7.93
CA GLN A 376 -14.36 -21.68 -8.74
C GLN A 376 -13.43 -22.20 -9.83
N THR A 377 -13.45 -23.50 -10.06
CA THR A 377 -12.53 -24.19 -10.98
C THR A 377 -12.85 -24.05 -12.46
N GLU A 378 -13.93 -23.37 -12.90
CA GLU A 378 -14.29 -23.39 -14.32
C GLU A 378 -14.82 -22.07 -14.89
N LEU A 379 -14.35 -21.83 -16.12
CA LEU A 379 -14.58 -20.75 -17.08
C LEU A 379 -13.76 -19.46 -16.92
N PRO A 380 -12.92 -19.10 -17.91
CA PRO A 380 -12.34 -17.77 -18.00
C PRO A 380 -13.46 -16.76 -18.25
N VAL A 381 -13.42 -15.65 -17.54
CA VAL A 381 -14.42 -14.59 -17.72
C VAL A 381 -13.82 -13.47 -18.54
N GLU A 382 -14.46 -13.18 -19.66
CA GLU A 382 -14.10 -12.06 -20.53
C GLU A 382 -14.05 -10.75 -19.73
N GLY A 383 -13.00 -9.95 -19.93
CA GLY A 383 -12.86 -8.61 -19.37
C GLY A 383 -11.82 -8.45 -18.25
N CYS A 384 -11.43 -9.52 -17.58
CA CYS A 384 -10.37 -9.45 -16.55
C CYS A 384 -8.96 -9.34 -17.16
N GLY A 385 -8.81 -9.63 -18.45
CA GLY A 385 -7.55 -9.59 -19.22
C GLY A 385 -7.31 -8.32 -20.05
N LYS A 386 -8.21 -7.33 -20.03
CA LYS A 386 -8.07 -6.07 -20.78
C LYS A 386 -7.62 -4.92 -19.91
#